data_AF-I1CFN7-F1
#
_entry.id   AF-I1CFN7-F1
#
_cell.length_a   1.000
_cell.length_b   1.000
_cell.length_c   1.000
_cell.angle_alpha   90.00
_cell.angle_beta   90.00
_cell.angle_gamma   90.00
#
_symmetry.space_group_name_H-M   'P 1'
#
loop_
_entity.id
_entity.type
_entity.pdbx_description
1 polymer ?
#
loop_
_entity_poly.entity_id
_entity_poly.type
_entity_poly.pdbx_seq_one_letter_code
_entity_poly.pdbx_strand_id
1 'polypeptide(L)'
;MPLQMSTCQTQMTFQCVQAEIANLHAQLKSASTKLSTATDSNIVSSSVTLDRPSNQVSNVSVPTYSAVAARAGPKPVTKKRKLAASRTFQPVDPSAPRGFEYLYLNRNRKLTRAEIRRNLRLLGLDLSRVLDICFPGPKVIGLLVHVLYKEEVISLLSAAKVPLVDGFDPLDPVNLADPELQHLSLADKANECAELQFTRCSRALSRLGAGRAHLVGPVGKYFSTKGWIDEDSLSQILSSLPSPLSASRGRDPGAAFRGDTVMSDASVSDAASAESHSL
;
A
#
# COMPACT_ATOMS: atom_id res chain seq x y z
N MET A 1 -30.07 47.16 -9.27
CA MET A 1 -29.75 46.69 -10.63
C MET A 1 -28.41 45.92 -10.76
N PRO A 2 -27.97 45.01 -9.85
CA PRO A 2 -26.74 44.23 -10.06
C PRO A 2 -26.95 42.76 -10.50
N LEU A 3 -28.19 42.27 -10.58
CA LEU A 3 -28.49 40.84 -10.74
C LEU A 3 -28.32 40.30 -12.17
N GLN A 4 -28.18 41.17 -13.18
CA GLN A 4 -28.13 40.75 -14.59
C GLN A 4 -26.72 40.44 -15.10
N MET A 5 -25.67 40.94 -14.43
CA MET A 5 -24.27 40.72 -14.84
C MET A 5 -23.75 39.36 -14.37
N SER A 6 -24.24 38.86 -13.22
CA SER A 6 -23.81 37.58 -12.66
C SER A 6 -24.30 36.38 -13.47
N THR A 7 -25.49 36.45 -14.07
CA THR A 7 -26.06 35.36 -14.87
C THR A 7 -25.32 35.16 -16.20
N CYS A 8 -24.84 36.23 -16.84
CA CYS A 8 -24.05 36.13 -18.07
C CYS A 8 -22.70 35.44 -17.84
N GLN A 9 -22.06 35.69 -16.70
CA GLN A 9 -20.74 35.12 -16.41
C GLN A 9 -20.84 33.61 -16.09
N THR A 10 -21.91 33.19 -15.41
CA THR A 10 -22.19 31.77 -15.16
C THR A 10 -22.59 31.02 -16.44
N GLN A 11 -23.28 31.68 -17.36
CA GLN A 11 -23.69 31.05 -18.63
C GLN A 11 -22.50 30.83 -19.58
N MET A 12 -21.54 31.77 -19.60
CA MET A 12 -20.30 31.64 -20.38
C MET A 12 -19.37 30.54 -19.86
N THR A 13 -19.26 30.37 -18.54
CA THR A 13 -18.43 29.28 -17.97
C THR A 13 -19.05 27.91 -18.24
N PHE A 14 -20.38 27.78 -18.19
CA PHE A 14 -21.07 26.53 -18.50
C PHE A 14 -20.86 26.09 -19.96
N GLN A 15 -20.94 27.02 -20.92
CA GLN A 15 -20.68 26.71 -22.33
C GLN A 15 -19.23 26.33 -22.60
N CYS A 16 -18.27 26.95 -21.92
CA CYS A 16 -16.85 26.62 -22.04
C CYS A 16 -16.56 25.19 -21.56
N VAL A 17 -17.08 24.82 -20.39
CA VAL A 17 -16.92 23.46 -19.84
C VAL A 17 -17.58 22.40 -20.75
N GLN A 18 -18.73 22.72 -21.34
CA GLN A 18 -19.42 21.79 -22.24
C GLN A 18 -18.64 21.55 -23.54
N ALA A 19 -17.96 22.56 -24.08
CA ALA A 19 -17.10 22.45 -25.26
C ALA A 19 -15.83 21.61 -24.98
N GLU A 20 -15.26 21.74 -23.78
CA GLU A 20 -14.10 20.96 -23.36
C GLU A 20 -14.42 19.46 -23.23
N ILE A 21 -15.58 19.12 -22.65
CA ILE A 21 -16.06 17.74 -22.56
C ILE A 21 -16.22 17.10 -23.95
N ALA A 22 -16.75 17.85 -24.93
CA ALA A 22 -16.91 17.36 -26.29
C ALA A 22 -15.55 17.10 -26.98
N ASN A 23 -14.56 17.96 -26.76
CA ASN A 23 -13.21 17.79 -27.30
C ASN A 23 -12.50 16.56 -26.69
N LEU A 24 -12.60 16.38 -25.38
CA LEU A 24 -12.04 15.20 -24.69
C LEU A 24 -12.65 13.89 -25.21
N HIS A 25 -13.96 13.85 -25.47
CA HIS A 25 -14.60 12.68 -26.07
C HIS A 25 -14.10 12.39 -27.50
N ALA A 26 -13.83 13.42 -28.31
CA ALA A 26 -13.26 13.24 -29.65
C ALA A 26 -11.82 12.71 -29.62
N GLN A 27 -11.01 13.17 -28.66
CA GLN A 27 -9.64 12.68 -28.48
C GLN A 27 -9.61 11.20 -28.07
N LEU A 28 -10.48 10.78 -27.15
CA LEU A 28 -10.58 9.37 -26.74
C LEU A 28 -11.01 8.46 -27.91
N LYS A 29 -11.96 8.92 -28.72
CA LYS A 29 -12.41 8.17 -29.91
C LYS A 29 -11.29 8.01 -30.94
N SER A 30 -10.49 9.05 -31.18
CA SER A 30 -9.35 8.97 -32.10
C SER A 30 -8.19 8.10 -31.57
N ALA A 31 -7.97 8.06 -30.25
CA ALA A 31 -6.98 7.19 -29.62
C ALA A 31 -7.37 5.70 -29.70
N SER A 32 -8.67 5.39 -29.56
CA SER A 32 -9.18 4.01 -29.69
C SER A 32 -9.00 3.45 -31.10
N THR A 33 -9.11 4.27 -32.14
CA THR A 33 -8.92 3.82 -33.53
C THR A 33 -7.45 3.50 -33.83
N LYS A 34 -6.49 4.15 -33.17
CA LYS A 34 -5.05 3.90 -33.35
C LYS A 34 -4.55 2.59 -32.73
N LEU A 35 -5.29 2.00 -31.79
CA LEU A 35 -4.88 0.75 -31.12
C LEU A 35 -5.29 -0.52 -31.89
N SER A 36 -6.14 -0.41 -32.92
CA SER A 36 -6.72 -1.57 -33.61
C SER A 36 -5.98 -2.00 -34.89
N THR A 37 -4.88 -1.35 -35.28
CA THR A 37 -4.16 -1.63 -36.55
C THR A 37 -2.78 -2.27 -36.40
N ALA A 38 -2.38 -2.69 -35.19
CA ALA A 38 -1.03 -3.20 -34.94
C ALA A 38 -1.01 -4.54 -34.19
N THR A 39 -1.66 -5.59 -34.72
CA THR A 39 -1.32 -6.98 -34.38
C THR A 39 -1.99 -7.95 -35.36
N ASP A 40 -1.26 -8.39 -36.38
CA ASP A 40 -1.38 -9.74 -36.96
C ASP A 40 -0.35 -9.93 -38.08
N SER A 41 0.73 -10.65 -37.78
CA SER A 41 1.39 -11.63 -38.67
C SER A 41 2.79 -11.99 -38.15
N ASN A 42 2.94 -13.20 -37.61
CA ASN A 42 4.03 -14.16 -37.87
C ASN A 42 4.24 -15.11 -36.68
N ILE A 43 4.18 -16.42 -36.95
CA ILE A 43 5.31 -17.37 -36.82
C ILE A 43 4.80 -18.75 -37.28
N VAL A 44 5.37 -19.21 -38.40
CA VAL A 44 5.46 -20.63 -38.78
C VAL A 44 6.76 -21.17 -38.19
N SER A 45 6.74 -22.36 -37.57
CA SER A 45 7.74 -23.44 -37.76
C SER A 45 7.52 -24.64 -36.82
N SER A 46 7.12 -25.75 -37.44
CA SER A 46 7.71 -27.10 -37.40
C SER A 46 8.41 -27.63 -36.15
N SER A 47 7.97 -28.78 -35.61
CA SER A 47 8.84 -29.96 -35.35
C SER A 47 8.10 -31.22 -34.82
N VAL A 48 8.13 -32.27 -35.65
CA VAL A 48 8.43 -33.71 -35.42
C VAL A 48 7.85 -34.53 -34.23
N THR A 49 7.09 -35.58 -34.64
CA THR A 49 7.15 -37.04 -34.32
C THR A 49 6.82 -37.65 -32.94
N LEU A 50 5.80 -38.53 -33.00
CA LEU A 50 5.68 -39.95 -32.60
C LEU A 50 6.09 -40.45 -31.18
N ASP A 51 5.06 -40.77 -30.41
CA ASP A 51 4.63 -42.11 -29.94
C ASP A 51 5.53 -43.07 -29.11
N ARG A 52 5.01 -43.31 -27.88
CA ARG A 52 4.76 -44.60 -27.19
C ARG A 52 5.91 -45.32 -26.43
N PRO A 53 5.59 -46.27 -25.51
CA PRO A 53 5.94 -46.18 -24.09
C PRO A 53 6.75 -47.41 -23.61
N SER A 54 7.10 -47.51 -22.32
CA SER A 54 6.95 -48.76 -21.53
C SER A 54 7.64 -48.69 -20.17
N ASN A 55 6.92 -49.27 -19.21
CA ASN A 55 7.35 -50.03 -18.03
C ASN A 55 7.95 -49.34 -16.79
N GLN A 56 7.09 -49.43 -15.76
CA GLN A 56 7.37 -49.39 -14.33
C GLN A 56 8.43 -50.43 -13.93
N VAL A 57 9.41 -50.01 -13.13
CA VAL A 57 10.03 -50.85 -12.11
C VAL A 57 10.19 -50.00 -10.84
N SER A 58 9.52 -50.45 -9.78
CA SER A 58 9.50 -49.87 -8.44
C SER A 58 10.83 -50.13 -7.73
N ASN A 59 11.76 -49.17 -7.78
CA ASN A 59 12.90 -49.16 -6.86
C ASN A 59 12.65 -48.12 -5.77
N VAL A 60 12.59 -48.58 -4.51
CA VAL A 60 12.56 -47.72 -3.33
C VAL A 60 13.94 -47.05 -3.22
N SER A 61 14.09 -45.93 -3.91
CA SER A 61 15.26 -45.07 -3.86
C SER A 61 15.22 -44.29 -2.55
N VAL A 62 16.20 -44.57 -1.68
CA VAL A 62 16.59 -43.63 -0.61
C VAL A 62 16.89 -42.29 -1.29
N PRO A 63 16.26 -41.18 -0.87
CA PRO A 63 16.42 -39.92 -1.57
C PRO A 63 17.86 -39.42 -1.42
N THR A 64 18.58 -39.38 -2.54
CA THR A 64 19.90 -38.76 -2.64
C THR A 64 19.84 -37.31 -2.15
N TYR A 65 20.89 -36.84 -1.46
CA TYR A 65 21.00 -35.46 -0.95
C TYR A 65 20.63 -34.39 -2.01
N SER A 66 20.96 -34.64 -3.29
CA SER A 66 20.57 -33.81 -4.43
C SER A 66 19.05 -33.74 -4.68
N ALA A 67 18.31 -34.83 -4.47
CA ALA A 67 16.86 -34.87 -4.58
C ALA A 67 16.16 -34.14 -3.42
N VAL A 68 16.78 -34.13 -2.23
CA VAL A 68 16.30 -33.34 -1.08
C VAL A 68 16.58 -31.85 -1.30
N ALA A 69 17.76 -31.50 -1.81
CA ALA A 69 18.14 -30.13 -2.15
C ALA A 69 17.31 -29.54 -3.30
N ALA A 70 16.94 -30.35 -4.31
CA ALA A 70 16.07 -29.92 -5.41
C ALA A 70 14.64 -29.54 -4.95
N ARG A 71 14.14 -30.16 -3.87
CA ARG A 71 12.86 -29.77 -3.23
C ARG A 71 12.95 -28.45 -2.46
N ALA A 72 14.16 -27.99 -2.15
CA ALA A 72 14.45 -26.71 -1.49
C ALA A 72 14.83 -25.60 -2.50
N GLY A 73 14.61 -25.84 -3.80
CA GLY A 73 14.79 -24.81 -4.82
C GLY A 73 13.91 -23.58 -4.56
N PRO A 74 14.38 -22.36 -4.90
CA PRO A 74 13.62 -21.14 -4.67
C PRO A 74 12.27 -21.22 -5.38
N LYS A 75 11.18 -21.07 -4.61
CA LYS A 75 9.82 -21.08 -5.13
C LYS A 75 9.69 -20.04 -6.27
N PRO A 76 9.03 -20.39 -7.39
CA PRO A 76 8.89 -19.47 -8.51
C PRO A 76 8.23 -18.17 -8.06
N VAL A 77 8.89 -17.04 -8.36
CA VAL A 77 8.47 -15.70 -7.93
C VAL A 77 7.19 -15.33 -8.70
N THR A 78 6.11 -15.03 -7.98
CA THR A 78 4.81 -14.68 -8.60
C THR A 78 4.94 -13.41 -9.46
N LYS A 79 4.13 -13.31 -10.54
CA LYS A 79 4.09 -12.11 -11.41
C LYS A 79 3.90 -10.82 -10.61
N LYS A 80 3.02 -10.84 -9.59
CA LYS A 80 2.79 -9.72 -8.67
C LYS A 80 4.06 -9.31 -7.91
N ARG A 81 4.85 -10.27 -7.42
CA ARG A 81 6.08 -10.01 -6.68
C ARG A 81 7.19 -9.45 -7.58
N LYS A 82 7.26 -9.88 -8.85
CA LYS A 82 8.16 -9.28 -9.85
C LYS A 82 7.79 -7.82 -10.14
N LEU A 83 6.51 -7.53 -10.36
CA LEU A 83 6.03 -6.17 -10.59
C LEU A 83 6.24 -5.26 -9.36
N ALA A 84 6.08 -5.79 -8.15
CA ALA A 84 6.38 -5.04 -6.93
C ALA A 84 7.87 -4.71 -6.81
N ALA A 85 8.76 -5.65 -7.17
CA ALA A 85 10.20 -5.41 -7.16
C ALA A 85 10.64 -4.40 -8.24
N SER A 86 10.02 -4.42 -9.43
CA SER A 86 10.36 -3.46 -10.49
C SER A 86 10.02 -2.02 -10.10
N ARG A 87 8.97 -1.81 -9.29
CA ARG A 87 8.60 -0.48 -8.78
C ARG A 87 9.69 0.18 -7.94
N THR A 88 10.56 -0.59 -7.29
CA THR A 88 11.69 -0.05 -6.51
C THR A 88 12.71 0.66 -7.40
N PHE A 89 12.81 0.25 -8.67
CA PHE A 89 13.76 0.80 -9.64
C PHE A 89 13.11 1.82 -10.59
N GLN A 90 11.81 2.07 -10.45
CA GLN A 90 11.14 3.09 -11.24
C GLN A 90 11.35 4.46 -10.58
N PRO A 91 11.56 5.52 -11.37
CA PRO A 91 11.62 6.88 -10.83
C PRO A 91 10.32 7.18 -10.09
N VAL A 92 10.46 7.80 -8.91
CA VAL A 92 9.33 8.17 -8.08
C VAL A 92 8.55 9.25 -8.81
N ASP A 93 7.36 8.90 -9.29
CA ASP A 93 6.43 9.88 -9.84
C ASP A 93 5.93 10.78 -8.67
N PRO A 94 6.20 12.10 -8.70
CA PRO A 94 5.74 13.02 -7.66
C PRO A 94 4.21 13.16 -7.62
N SER A 95 3.50 12.77 -8.69
CA SER A 95 2.04 12.83 -8.78
C SER A 95 1.34 11.58 -8.23
N ALA A 96 2.08 10.49 -7.98
CA ALA A 96 1.48 9.23 -7.55
C ALA A 96 0.76 9.34 -6.19
N PRO A 97 -0.46 8.79 -6.04
CA PRO A 97 -1.18 8.79 -4.77
C PRO A 97 -0.37 8.09 -3.67
N ARG A 98 0.08 8.88 -2.69
CA ARG A 98 0.83 8.41 -1.52
C ARG A 98 0.01 8.61 -0.26
N GLY A 99 0.01 7.61 0.59
CA GLY A 99 -0.64 7.68 1.88
C GLY A 99 -1.38 6.41 2.23
N PHE A 100 -2.24 6.55 3.23
CA PHE A 100 -2.99 5.47 3.83
C PHE A 100 -4.45 5.84 3.90
N GLU A 101 -5.30 4.83 3.92
CA GLU A 101 -6.73 5.03 4.06
C GLU A 101 -7.33 3.89 4.89
N TYR A 102 -8.32 4.24 5.72
CA TYR A 102 -9.16 3.26 6.37
C TYR A 102 -10.34 2.90 5.48
N LEU A 103 -10.49 1.60 5.22
CA LEU A 103 -11.65 1.03 4.57
C LEU A 103 -12.54 0.42 5.64
N TYR A 104 -13.83 0.79 5.66
CA TYR A 104 -14.76 0.34 6.66
C TYR A 104 -15.69 -0.75 6.13
N LEU A 105 -15.84 -1.82 6.90
CA LEU A 105 -16.63 -3.00 6.54
C LEU A 105 -17.68 -3.25 7.62
N ASN A 106 -18.85 -3.69 7.18
CA ASN A 106 -19.90 -4.17 8.07
C ASN A 106 -19.54 -5.54 8.66
N ARG A 107 -20.01 -5.78 9.88
CA ARG A 107 -19.79 -7.00 10.64
C ARG A 107 -21.07 -7.46 11.34
N ASN A 108 -21.46 -8.70 11.08
CA ASN A 108 -22.71 -9.25 11.61
C ASN A 108 -22.60 -9.80 13.04
N ARG A 109 -21.40 -10.22 13.48
CA ARG A 109 -21.16 -10.81 14.81
C ARG A 109 -19.85 -10.35 15.41
N LYS A 110 -19.62 -10.57 16.71
CA LYS A 110 -18.30 -10.33 17.30
C LYS A 110 -17.26 -11.22 16.59
N LEU A 111 -16.23 -10.60 16.02
CA LEU A 111 -15.10 -11.26 15.36
C LEU A 111 -13.80 -10.83 16.02
N THR A 112 -12.93 -11.80 16.25
CA THR A 112 -11.55 -11.56 16.68
C THR A 112 -10.70 -11.09 15.49
N ARG A 113 -9.57 -10.40 15.77
CA ARG A 113 -8.62 -10.01 14.72
C ARG A 113 -8.06 -11.21 13.96
N ALA A 114 -7.91 -12.36 14.63
CA ALA A 114 -7.42 -13.60 14.00
C ALA A 114 -8.44 -14.16 13.00
N GLU A 115 -9.73 -14.20 13.38
CA GLU A 115 -10.80 -14.60 12.46
C GLU A 115 -10.90 -13.66 11.25
N ILE A 116 -10.79 -12.34 11.47
CA ILE A 116 -10.81 -11.37 10.36
C ILE A 116 -9.64 -11.65 9.42
N ARG A 117 -8.41 -11.80 9.94
CA ARG A 117 -7.26 -12.14 9.11
C ARG A 117 -7.44 -13.44 8.34
N ARG A 118 -8.05 -14.47 8.95
CA ARG A 118 -8.37 -15.73 8.26
C ARG A 118 -9.36 -15.50 7.11
N ASN A 119 -10.43 -14.76 7.36
CA ASN A 119 -11.47 -14.49 6.36
C ASN A 119 -10.95 -13.62 5.22
N LEU A 120 -10.18 -12.56 5.51
CA LEU A 120 -9.56 -11.72 4.47
C LEU A 120 -8.62 -12.55 3.58
N ARG A 121 -7.88 -13.51 4.15
CA ARG A 121 -7.03 -14.42 3.37
C ARG A 121 -7.86 -15.34 2.46
N LEU A 122 -9.01 -15.81 2.92
CA LEU A 122 -9.94 -16.61 2.10
C LEU A 122 -10.52 -15.80 0.94
N LEU A 123 -10.72 -14.49 1.12
CA LEU A 123 -11.12 -13.55 0.08
C LEU A 123 -9.97 -13.19 -0.90
N GLY A 124 -8.76 -13.72 -0.68
CA GLY A 124 -7.61 -13.46 -1.55
C GLY A 124 -6.88 -12.14 -1.24
N LEU A 125 -7.14 -11.52 -0.09
CA LEU A 125 -6.43 -10.30 0.32
C LEU A 125 -5.04 -10.63 0.90
N ASP A 126 -4.07 -9.80 0.51
CA ASP A 126 -2.70 -9.90 0.99
C ASP A 126 -2.57 -9.23 2.37
N LEU A 127 -2.55 -10.03 3.43
CA LEU A 127 -2.43 -9.57 4.82
C LEU A 127 -1.12 -8.82 5.12
N SER A 128 -0.10 -8.98 4.27
CA SER A 128 1.15 -8.19 4.36
C SER A 128 0.91 -6.71 4.04
N ARG A 129 -0.07 -6.41 3.17
CA ARG A 129 -0.42 -5.06 2.72
C ARG A 129 -1.51 -4.40 3.58
N VAL A 130 -2.24 -5.19 4.37
CA VAL A 130 -3.12 -4.68 5.43
C VAL A 130 -2.26 -4.29 6.63
N LEU A 131 -2.30 -3.01 7.01
CA LEU A 131 -1.44 -2.42 8.03
C LEU A 131 -2.01 -2.61 9.42
N ASP A 132 -3.29 -2.32 9.60
CA ASP A 132 -3.98 -2.49 10.88
C ASP A 132 -5.43 -2.96 10.67
N ILE A 133 -5.97 -3.58 11.72
CA ILE A 133 -7.38 -3.96 11.85
C ILE A 133 -7.91 -3.36 13.15
N CYS A 134 -8.75 -2.34 13.02
CA CYS A 134 -9.37 -1.64 14.13
C CYS A 134 -10.89 -1.90 14.17
N PHE A 135 -11.50 -1.59 15.31
CA PHE A 135 -12.94 -1.69 15.53
C PHE A 135 -13.42 -0.32 15.99
N PRO A 136 -13.74 0.59 15.05
CA PRO A 136 -14.05 1.97 15.37
C PRO A 136 -15.44 2.15 15.98
N GLY A 137 -16.37 1.25 15.69
CA GLY A 137 -17.75 1.35 16.13
C GLY A 137 -18.45 0.00 16.23
N PRO A 138 -19.73 -0.01 16.64
CA PRO A 138 -20.55 -1.21 16.68
C PRO A 138 -20.68 -1.77 15.26
N LYS A 139 -20.46 -3.07 15.10
CA LYS A 139 -20.65 -3.77 13.81
C LYS A 139 -19.81 -3.20 12.65
N VAL A 140 -18.78 -2.39 12.91
CA VAL A 140 -17.85 -1.87 11.89
C VAL A 140 -16.44 -2.39 12.14
N ILE A 141 -15.75 -2.75 11.07
CA ILE A 141 -14.33 -3.11 11.05
C ILE A 141 -13.61 -2.05 10.21
N GLY A 142 -12.54 -1.47 10.72
CA GLY A 142 -11.65 -0.62 9.94
C GLY A 142 -10.40 -1.37 9.50
N LEU A 143 -10.09 -1.31 8.21
CA LEU A 143 -8.87 -1.86 7.62
C LEU A 143 -7.98 -0.72 7.15
N LEU A 144 -6.80 -0.60 7.74
CA LEU A 144 -5.81 0.38 7.26
C LEU A 144 -5.00 -0.21 6.11
N VAL A 145 -5.04 0.42 4.95
CA VAL A 145 -4.31 0.00 3.74
C VAL A 145 -3.59 1.17 3.09
N HIS A 146 -2.56 0.87 2.30
CA HIS A 146 -1.92 1.87 1.44
C HIS A 146 -2.86 2.23 0.27
N VAL A 147 -2.89 3.50 -0.15
CA VAL A 147 -3.79 4.00 -1.22
C VAL A 147 -3.63 3.19 -2.52
N LEU A 148 -2.40 2.88 -2.92
CA LEU A 148 -2.15 2.03 -4.11
C LEU A 148 -2.73 0.60 -4.02
N TYR A 149 -3.05 0.12 -2.82
CA TYR A 149 -3.68 -1.19 -2.64
C TYR A 149 -5.21 -1.10 -2.55
N LYS A 150 -5.77 0.08 -2.30
CA LYS A 150 -7.21 0.30 -2.11
C LYS A 150 -8.05 -0.29 -3.24
N GLU A 151 -7.72 0.00 -4.49
CA GLU A 151 -8.49 -0.47 -5.66
C GLU A 151 -8.49 -2.01 -5.77
N GLU A 152 -7.38 -2.66 -5.43
CA GLU A 152 -7.31 -4.12 -5.39
C GLU A 152 -8.16 -4.70 -4.24
N VAL A 153 -8.20 -4.02 -3.09
CA VAL A 153 -9.05 -4.43 -1.97
C VAL A 153 -10.53 -4.28 -2.32
N ILE A 154 -10.92 -3.14 -2.89
CA ILE A 154 -12.30 -2.84 -3.29
C ILE A 154 -12.78 -3.83 -4.34
N SER A 155 -11.96 -4.12 -5.37
CA SER A 155 -12.31 -5.11 -6.40
C SER A 155 -12.49 -6.53 -5.84
N LEU A 156 -11.64 -6.96 -4.90
CA LEU A 156 -11.78 -8.27 -4.24
C LEU A 156 -13.03 -8.34 -3.34
N LEU A 157 -13.34 -7.27 -2.61
CA LEU A 157 -14.54 -7.18 -1.79
C LEU A 157 -15.82 -7.16 -2.64
N SER A 158 -15.80 -6.41 -3.74
CA SER A 158 -16.89 -6.34 -4.71
C SER A 158 -17.16 -7.68 -5.37
N ALA A 159 -16.09 -8.41 -5.76
CA ALA A 159 -16.21 -9.77 -6.28
C ALA A 159 -16.86 -10.73 -5.27
N ALA A 160 -16.63 -10.52 -3.97
CA ALA A 160 -17.24 -11.27 -2.89
C ALA A 160 -18.62 -10.72 -2.43
N LYS A 161 -19.15 -9.68 -3.08
CA LYS A 161 -20.41 -8.99 -2.73
C LYS A 161 -20.42 -8.45 -1.30
N VAL A 162 -19.26 -8.05 -0.78
CA VAL A 162 -19.15 -7.43 0.54
C VAL A 162 -19.28 -5.91 0.37
N PRO A 163 -20.33 -5.28 0.93
CA PRO A 163 -20.50 -3.84 0.83
C PRO A 163 -19.46 -3.11 1.69
N LEU A 164 -18.89 -2.04 1.15
CA LEU A 164 -18.09 -1.09 1.90
C LEU A 164 -19.01 -0.09 2.61
N VAL A 165 -18.58 0.40 3.77
CA VAL A 165 -19.26 1.48 4.47
C VAL A 165 -18.63 2.79 4.03
N ASP A 166 -19.35 3.53 3.19
CA ASP A 166 -18.92 4.85 2.71
C ASP A 166 -19.27 5.94 3.73
N GLY A 167 -18.38 6.93 3.88
CA GLY A 167 -18.63 8.11 4.72
C GLY A 167 -18.60 7.89 6.23
N PHE A 168 -18.13 6.73 6.71
CA PHE A 168 -18.01 6.48 8.15
C PHE A 168 -16.93 7.36 8.79
N ASP A 169 -17.33 8.19 9.74
CA ASP A 169 -16.42 9.01 10.54
C ASP A 169 -16.25 8.44 11.96
N PRO A 170 -15.07 7.97 12.36
CA PRO A 170 -14.84 7.43 13.71
C PRO A 170 -14.99 8.47 14.83
N LEU A 171 -15.00 9.77 14.53
CA LEU A 171 -15.17 10.84 15.51
C LEU A 171 -16.63 11.26 15.70
N ASP A 172 -17.54 10.79 14.87
CA ASP A 172 -18.96 11.14 14.96
C ASP A 172 -19.57 10.55 16.25
N PRO A 173 -20.18 11.38 17.12
CA PRO A 173 -20.85 10.91 18.34
C PRO A 173 -21.98 9.91 18.08
N VAL A 174 -22.56 9.87 16.86
CA VAL A 174 -23.59 8.89 16.47
C VAL A 174 -23.05 7.46 16.46
N ASN A 175 -21.74 7.29 16.22
CA ASN A 175 -21.11 5.98 16.14
C ASN A 175 -20.81 5.38 17.52
N LEU A 176 -21.02 6.14 18.61
CA LEU A 176 -20.88 5.67 19.98
C LEU A 176 -22.15 4.93 20.42
N ALA A 177 -22.16 3.61 20.28
CA ALA A 177 -23.30 2.78 20.65
C ALA A 177 -23.19 2.13 22.03
N ASP A 178 -22.40 2.70 22.94
CA ASP A 178 -22.35 2.22 24.32
C ASP A 178 -23.59 2.71 25.07
N PRO A 179 -24.46 1.81 25.58
CA PRO A 179 -25.65 2.20 26.34
C PRO A 179 -25.35 3.12 27.53
N GLU A 180 -24.19 2.94 28.18
CA GLU A 180 -23.81 3.71 29.37
C GLU A 180 -23.49 5.18 29.01
N LEU A 181 -23.01 5.41 27.79
CA LEU A 181 -22.62 6.72 27.29
C LEU A 181 -23.78 7.45 26.57
N GLN A 182 -24.96 6.82 26.45
CA GLN A 182 -26.11 7.42 25.76
C GLN A 182 -26.67 8.64 26.49
N HIS A 183 -26.53 8.69 27.81
CA HIS A 183 -27.01 9.79 28.65
C HIS A 183 -26.15 11.05 28.57
N LEU A 184 -24.93 10.95 28.01
CA LEU A 184 -24.02 12.08 27.89
C LEU A 184 -24.48 13.11 26.85
N SER A 185 -24.04 14.35 27.04
CA SER A 185 -24.25 15.42 26.06
C SER A 185 -23.51 15.11 24.75
N LEU A 186 -23.90 15.76 23.66
CA LEU A 186 -23.24 15.59 22.37
C LEU A 186 -21.76 15.98 22.41
N ALA A 187 -21.41 17.01 23.19
CA ALA A 187 -20.04 17.47 23.34
C ALA A 187 -19.18 16.43 24.08
N ASP A 188 -19.70 15.86 25.17
CA ASP A 188 -19.00 14.83 25.94
C ASP A 188 -18.82 13.55 25.11
N LYS A 189 -19.83 13.18 24.32
CA LYS A 189 -19.73 12.04 23.39
C LYS A 189 -18.66 12.24 22.32
N ALA A 190 -18.53 13.46 21.78
CA ALA A 190 -17.49 13.77 20.81
C ALA A 190 -16.10 13.66 21.45
N ASN A 191 -15.94 14.10 22.70
CA ASN A 191 -14.69 13.95 23.44
C ASN A 191 -14.35 12.47 23.69
N GLU A 192 -15.31 11.66 24.11
CA GLU A 192 -15.15 10.21 24.27
C GLU A 192 -14.78 9.52 22.94
N CYS A 193 -15.42 9.90 21.83
CA CYS A 193 -15.06 9.39 20.50
C CYS A 193 -13.61 9.71 20.14
N ALA A 194 -13.16 10.93 20.43
CA ALA A 194 -11.78 11.36 20.19
C ALA A 194 -10.78 10.54 21.04
N GLU A 195 -11.03 10.37 22.34
CA GLU A 195 -10.21 9.56 23.25
C GLU A 195 -10.12 8.09 22.82
N LEU A 196 -11.27 7.51 22.43
CA LEU A 196 -11.32 6.15 21.91
C LEU A 196 -10.53 6.02 20.60
N GLN A 197 -10.64 7.01 19.71
CA GLN A 197 -9.92 7.00 18.45
C GLN A 197 -8.42 7.18 18.65
N PHE A 198 -8.01 8.09 19.52
CA PHE A 198 -6.63 8.25 19.96
C PHE A 198 -6.06 6.92 20.47
N THR A 199 -6.78 6.27 21.40
CA THR A 199 -6.39 4.96 21.94
C THR A 199 -6.23 3.90 20.85
N ARG A 200 -7.13 3.87 19.85
CA ARG A 200 -7.04 2.92 18.73
C ARG A 200 -5.81 3.19 17.87
N CYS A 201 -5.53 4.45 17.55
CA CYS A 201 -4.38 4.87 16.76
C CYS A 201 -3.06 4.56 17.48
N SER A 202 -2.94 4.89 18.77
CA SER A 202 -1.79 4.55 19.61
C SER A 202 -1.52 3.05 19.64
N ARG A 203 -2.57 2.24 19.80
CA ARG A 203 -2.47 0.77 19.74
C ARG A 203 -2.10 0.27 18.34
N ALA A 204 -2.54 0.93 17.27
CA ALA A 204 -2.17 0.59 15.90
C ALA A 204 -0.68 0.84 15.64
N LEU A 205 -0.17 2.00 16.08
CA LEU A 205 1.25 2.34 15.99
C LEU A 205 2.13 1.38 16.80
N SER A 206 1.71 1.03 18.03
CA SER A 206 2.38 0.02 18.85
C SER A 206 2.49 -1.34 18.14
N ARG A 207 1.39 -1.82 17.55
CA ARG A 207 1.38 -3.08 16.78
C ARG A 207 2.28 -3.01 15.54
N LEU A 208 2.28 -1.89 14.84
CA LEU A 208 3.13 -1.67 13.68
C LEU A 208 4.60 -1.60 14.07
N GLY A 209 4.94 -1.00 15.22
CA GLY A 209 6.31 -0.90 15.72
C GLY A 209 6.98 -2.25 15.92
N ALA A 210 6.25 -3.25 16.43
CA ALA A 210 6.79 -4.58 16.73
C ALA A 210 7.27 -5.38 15.50
N GLY A 211 6.78 -5.09 14.29
CA GLY A 211 7.13 -5.86 13.08
C GLY A 211 7.34 -5.06 11.80
N ARG A 212 6.95 -3.78 11.79
CA ARG A 212 6.98 -2.88 10.63
C ARG A 212 7.34 -1.44 11.06
N ALA A 213 8.43 -1.30 11.82
CA ALA A 213 8.89 -0.01 12.38
C ALA A 213 8.98 1.12 11.33
N HIS A 214 9.40 0.81 10.10
CA HIS A 214 9.49 1.77 8.98
C HIS A 214 8.15 2.39 8.56
N LEU A 215 7.02 1.76 8.90
CA LEU A 215 5.68 2.28 8.58
C LEU A 215 5.10 3.17 9.68
N VAL A 216 5.67 3.15 10.88
CA VAL A 216 5.10 3.87 12.03
C VAL A 216 5.12 5.37 11.82
N GLY A 217 6.24 5.93 11.35
CA GLY A 217 6.35 7.38 11.06
C GLY A 217 5.33 7.85 10.01
N PRO A 218 5.30 7.25 8.80
CA PRO A 218 4.34 7.61 7.77
C PRO A 218 2.87 7.45 8.20
N VAL A 219 2.54 6.36 8.88
CA VAL A 219 1.16 6.11 9.37
C VAL A 219 0.79 7.07 10.49
N GLY A 220 1.72 7.37 11.39
CA GLY A 220 1.53 8.37 12.45
C GLY A 220 1.23 9.74 11.85
N LYS A 221 2.03 10.19 10.87
CA LYS A 221 1.79 11.46 10.18
C LYS A 221 0.41 11.50 9.52
N TYR A 222 -0.05 10.38 8.97
CA TYR A 222 -1.43 10.26 8.46
C TYR A 222 -2.48 10.45 9.57
N PHE A 223 -2.29 9.86 10.75
CA PHE A 223 -3.21 10.06 11.88
C PHE A 223 -3.20 11.51 12.39
N SER A 224 -2.04 12.16 12.43
CA SER A 224 -1.89 13.59 12.76
C SER A 224 -2.61 14.48 11.73
N THR A 225 -2.44 14.19 10.43
CA THR A 225 -3.15 14.91 9.35
C THR A 225 -4.67 14.75 9.44
N LYS A 226 -5.17 13.64 10.00
CA LYS A 226 -6.59 13.39 10.24
C LYS A 226 -7.11 14.01 11.54
N GLY A 227 -6.25 14.59 12.37
CA GLY A 227 -6.62 15.13 13.68
C GLY A 227 -7.00 14.06 14.69
N TRP A 228 -6.49 12.82 14.54
CA TRP A 228 -6.76 11.73 15.49
C TRP A 228 -5.72 11.61 16.60
N ILE A 229 -4.54 12.18 16.38
CA ILE A 229 -3.42 12.21 17.32
C ILE A 229 -2.73 13.56 17.14
N ASP A 230 -2.38 14.22 18.23
CA ASP A 230 -1.57 15.44 18.20
C ASP A 230 -0.09 15.12 17.94
N GLU A 231 0.64 16.05 17.30
CA GLU A 231 2.04 15.83 16.92
C GLU A 231 2.95 15.56 18.14
N ASP A 232 2.66 16.19 19.28
CA ASP A 232 3.39 15.97 20.54
C ASP A 232 3.15 14.56 21.07
N SER A 233 1.90 14.10 21.10
CA SER A 233 1.54 12.74 21.52
C SER A 233 2.13 11.70 20.56
N LEU A 234 2.15 11.98 19.25
CA LEU A 234 2.81 11.15 18.26
C LEU A 234 4.29 11.01 18.57
N SER A 235 4.98 12.10 18.86
CA SER A 235 6.41 12.12 19.20
C SER A 235 6.70 11.30 20.46
N GLN A 236 5.85 11.40 21.48
CA GLN A 236 5.94 10.57 22.69
C GLN A 236 5.72 9.07 22.41
N ILE A 237 4.76 8.72 21.55
CA ILE A 237 4.54 7.33 21.16
C ILE A 237 5.76 6.80 20.39
N LEU A 238 6.31 7.58 19.46
CA LEU A 238 7.50 7.21 18.69
C LEU A 238 8.74 7.01 19.57
N SER A 239 8.92 7.83 20.60
CA SER A 239 10.05 7.70 21.53
C SER A 239 9.89 6.52 22.50
N SER A 240 8.65 6.14 22.84
CA SER A 240 8.35 4.99 23.70
C SER A 240 8.46 3.64 22.99
N LEU A 241 8.45 3.62 21.66
CA LEU A 241 8.51 2.40 20.88
C LEU A 241 9.89 1.73 20.98
N PRO A 242 9.95 0.40 21.15
CA PRO A 242 11.22 -0.30 21.22
C PRO A 242 12.01 -0.09 19.92
N SER A 243 13.22 0.46 20.04
CA SER A 243 14.10 0.67 18.89
C SER A 243 14.35 -0.64 18.16
N PRO A 244 14.27 -0.68 16.81
CA PRO A 244 14.48 -1.90 16.03
C PRO A 244 15.86 -2.54 16.24
N LEU A 245 16.81 -1.80 16.81
CA LEU A 245 18.15 -2.29 17.16
C LEU A 245 18.22 -3.12 18.45
N SER A 246 17.21 -3.04 19.33
CA SER A 246 17.22 -3.79 20.59
C SER A 246 16.91 -5.29 20.39
N ALA A 247 16.14 -5.64 19.36
CA ALA A 247 15.76 -7.02 19.05
C ALA A 247 16.87 -7.82 18.31
N SER A 248 18.01 -7.20 17.99
CA SER A 248 19.10 -7.79 17.21
C SER A 248 20.40 -7.99 18.01
N ARG A 249 20.34 -8.19 19.33
CA ARG A 249 21.49 -8.72 20.09
C ARG A 249 21.47 -10.25 20.06
N GLY A 250 21.75 -10.80 18.89
CA GLY A 250 21.88 -12.24 18.72
C GLY A 250 22.01 -12.61 17.25
N ARG A 251 23.26 -12.69 16.78
CA ARG A 251 23.70 -13.03 15.41
C ARG A 251 23.86 -11.83 14.49
N ASP A 252 25.05 -11.23 14.56
CA ASP A 252 25.59 -10.30 13.57
C ASP A 252 25.91 -11.05 12.26
N PRO A 253 25.14 -10.88 11.18
CA PRO A 253 25.45 -11.45 9.87
C PRO A 253 26.42 -10.56 9.07
N GLY A 254 26.78 -9.39 9.60
CA GLY A 254 27.56 -8.34 8.92
C GLY A 254 29.07 -8.51 8.97
N ALA A 255 29.58 -9.54 9.65
CA ALA A 255 31.01 -9.84 9.65
C ALA A 255 31.56 -10.26 8.26
N ALA A 256 30.69 -10.77 7.37
CA ALA A 256 31.12 -11.29 6.07
C ALA A 256 31.18 -10.24 4.93
N PHE A 257 30.72 -9.00 5.16
CA PHE A 257 30.58 -7.99 4.09
C PHE A 257 31.31 -6.66 4.37
N ARG A 258 32.22 -6.62 5.35
CA ARG A 258 33.10 -5.45 5.60
C ARG A 258 34.27 -5.35 4.60
N GLY A 259 34.10 -5.89 3.39
CA GLY A 259 35.16 -6.04 2.40
C GLY A 259 35.09 -5.13 1.18
N ASP A 260 34.11 -4.21 1.08
CA ASP A 260 33.97 -3.35 -0.10
C ASP A 260 34.47 -1.93 0.16
N THR A 261 35.72 -1.74 -0.26
CA THR A 261 36.29 -0.56 -0.94
C THR A 261 35.57 0.78 -0.78
N VAL A 262 36.16 1.65 0.03
CA VAL A 262 36.04 3.11 -0.08
C VAL A 262 36.49 3.54 -1.47
N MET A 263 35.56 4.05 -2.27
CA MET A 263 35.81 4.63 -3.59
C MET A 263 36.36 6.05 -3.39
N SER A 264 37.66 6.13 -3.08
CA SER A 264 38.38 7.38 -2.84
C SER A 264 39.30 7.71 -4.03
N ASP A 265 38.73 8.09 -5.17
CA ASP A 265 39.45 9.01 -6.07
C ASP A 265 38.49 9.68 -7.08
N ALA A 266 38.23 10.96 -6.86
CA ALA A 266 37.73 11.90 -7.87
C ALA A 266 38.00 13.32 -7.39
N SER A 267 39.25 13.61 -7.04
CA SER A 267 39.74 14.98 -6.92
C SER A 267 40.89 15.16 -7.90
N VAL A 268 40.53 15.41 -9.17
CA VAL A 268 41.47 15.94 -10.15
C VAL A 268 41.82 17.35 -9.68
N SER A 269 42.95 17.43 -8.99
CA SER A 269 43.64 18.68 -8.69
C SER A 269 44.50 18.97 -9.91
N ASP A 270 44.11 19.93 -10.73
CA ASP A 270 45.04 20.53 -11.70
C ASP A 270 45.44 21.91 -11.17
N ALA A 271 46.56 21.92 -10.45
CA ALA A 271 47.31 23.10 -10.11
C ALA A 271 48.80 22.75 -10.26
N ALA A 272 49.32 22.97 -11.47
CA ALA A 272 50.75 23.06 -11.73
C ALA A 272 51.07 24.51 -12.13
N SER A 273 51.90 25.13 -11.30
CA SER A 273 52.43 26.48 -11.40
C SER A 273 53.71 26.52 -12.23
N ALA A 274 54.13 27.75 -12.58
CA ALA A 274 55.42 28.21 -13.14
C ALA A 274 55.52 28.25 -14.68
N GLU A 275 55.49 29.44 -15.30
CA GLU A 275 56.66 30.32 -15.61
C GLU A 275 57.60 29.67 -16.63
N SER A 276 58.14 30.30 -17.68
CA SER A 276 58.13 31.64 -18.28
C SER A 276 58.93 31.51 -19.61
N HIS A 277 58.72 32.38 -20.61
CA HIS A 277 59.74 32.96 -21.53
C HIS A 277 59.20 33.40 -22.91
N SER A 278 59.40 34.71 -23.17
CA SER A 278 59.80 35.41 -24.42
C SER A 278 58.93 35.30 -25.69
N LEU A 279 58.37 36.42 -26.16
CA LEU A 279 59.00 37.50 -26.95
C LEU A 279 58.13 38.77 -26.90
#